data_AF-A0AAV7W6W6-F1
#
_entry.id   AF-A0AAV7W6W6-F1
#
_cell.length_a   1.000
_cell.length_b   1.000
_cell.length_c   1.000
_cell.angle_alpha   90.00
_cell.angle_beta   90.00
_cell.angle_gamma   90.00
#
_symmetry.space_group_name_H-M   'P 1'
#
loop_
_entity.id
_entity.type
_entity.pdbx_description
1 polymer ?
#
loop_
_entity_poly.entity_id
_entity_poly.type
_entity_poly.pdbx_seq_one_letter_code
_entity_poly.pdbx_strand_id
1 'polypeptide(L)'
;MVWSCPSLCSYWRVVIESLSDCTARKIPFTWEACILGLFPRSKRHRAAVHFTDLGLIVAKRLVTRRWKSPDPLPVQVWSRSLEVLAGAEGAALRREEVLGLRQLLLSTGWEELMIRLQDMGGDPEEGGLD
;
A
#
# COMPACT_ATOMS: atom_id res chain seq x y z
N MET A 1 -4.25 -14.72 -8.51
CA MET A 1 -4.78 -13.36 -8.29
C MET A 1 -4.55 -12.96 -6.84
N VAL A 2 -3.83 -11.87 -6.56
CA VAL A 2 -3.52 -11.40 -5.18
C VAL A 2 -4.79 -11.06 -4.38
N TRP A 3 -5.84 -10.62 -5.07
CA TRP A 3 -7.15 -10.29 -4.50
C TRP A 3 -7.99 -11.52 -4.09
N SER A 4 -7.48 -12.73 -4.32
CA SER A 4 -8.15 -13.98 -3.93
C SER A 4 -7.74 -14.44 -2.52
N CYS A 5 -6.72 -13.83 -1.90
CA CYS A 5 -6.25 -14.17 -0.56
C CYS A 5 -7.16 -13.52 0.52
N PRO A 6 -7.91 -14.30 1.32
CA PRO A 6 -8.85 -13.77 2.30
C PRO A 6 -8.19 -12.90 3.37
N SER A 7 -7.01 -13.31 3.85
CA SER A 7 -6.23 -12.58 4.87
C SER A 7 -5.81 -11.21 4.35
N LEU A 8 -5.37 -11.14 3.09
CA LEU A 8 -4.95 -9.90 2.46
C LEU A 8 -6.14 -8.98 2.15
N CYS A 9 -7.27 -9.53 1.71
CA CYS A 9 -8.50 -8.76 1.53
C CYS A 9 -9.01 -8.15 2.84
N SER A 10 -8.96 -8.92 3.93
CA SER A 10 -9.36 -8.44 5.26
C SER A 10 -8.46 -7.31 5.72
N TYR A 11 -7.15 -7.44 5.54
CA TYR A 11 -6.19 -6.37 5.81
C TYR A 11 -6.48 -5.10 5.00
N TRP A 12 -6.66 -5.22 3.68
CA TRP A 12 -6.95 -4.06 2.83
C TRP A 12 -8.27 -3.38 3.18
N ARG A 13 -9.28 -4.15 3.58
CA ARG A 13 -10.57 -3.59 4.01
C ARG A 13 -10.38 -2.66 5.19
N VAL A 14 -9.68 -3.12 6.23
CA VAL A 14 -9.42 -2.29 7.42
C VAL A 14 -8.61 -1.04 7.07
N VAL A 15 -7.60 -1.16 6.20
CA VAL A 15 -6.81 -0.01 5.72
C VAL A 15 -7.69 1.01 5.00
N ILE A 16 -8.54 0.56 4.08
CA ILE A 16 -9.41 1.43 3.27
C ILE A 16 -10.48 2.10 4.12
N GLU A 17 -11.09 1.37 5.05
CA GLU A 17 -12.06 1.91 6.01
C GLU A 17 -11.40 2.98 6.88
N SER A 18 -10.24 2.67 7.47
CA SER A 18 -9.49 3.62 8.29
C SER A 18 -9.12 4.89 7.53
N LEU A 19 -8.64 4.77 6.30
CA LEU A 19 -8.29 5.93 5.47
C LEU A 19 -9.53 6.73 5.05
N SER A 20 -10.65 6.05 4.81
CA SER A 20 -11.91 6.69 4.46
C SER A 20 -12.44 7.52 5.63
N ASP A 21 -12.38 6.98 6.84
CA ASP A 21 -12.79 7.63 8.08
C ASP A 21 -11.89 8.83 8.39
N CYS A 22 -10.56 8.66 8.35
CA CYS A 22 -9.61 9.74 8.63
C CYS A 22 -9.71 10.90 7.64
N THR A 23 -10.11 10.65 6.40
CA THR A 23 -10.17 11.68 5.35
C THR A 23 -11.58 12.19 5.07
N ALA A 24 -12.61 11.61 5.71
CA ALA A 24 -14.01 11.82 5.37
C ALA A 24 -14.28 11.63 3.86
N ARG A 25 -13.62 10.66 3.22
CA ARG A 25 -13.74 10.36 1.80
C ARG A 25 -14.04 8.89 1.58
N LYS A 26 -14.93 8.60 0.65
CA LYS A 26 -15.21 7.23 0.24
C LYS A 26 -14.11 6.73 -0.69
N ILE A 27 -13.16 5.98 -0.16
CA ILE A 27 -12.16 5.28 -0.98
C ILE A 27 -12.78 3.94 -1.42
N PRO A 28 -12.83 3.63 -2.72
CA PRO A 28 -13.41 2.38 -3.19
C PRO A 28 -12.53 1.20 -2.79
N PHE A 29 -13.15 0.12 -2.28
CA PHE A 29 -12.45 -1.13 -2.00
C PHE A 29 -12.33 -1.97 -3.29
N THR A 30 -11.39 -1.57 -4.15
CA THR A 30 -11.03 -2.33 -5.36
C THR A 30 -9.53 -2.57 -5.39
N TRP A 31 -9.09 -3.55 -6.18
CA TRP A 31 -7.67 -3.86 -6.29
C TRP A 31 -6.90 -2.69 -6.94
N GLU A 32 -7.51 -1.95 -7.86
CA GLU A 32 -6.93 -0.74 -8.46
C GLU A 32 -6.72 0.35 -7.41
N ALA A 33 -7.66 0.53 -6.49
CA ALA A 33 -7.52 1.53 -5.44
C ALA A 33 -6.50 1.11 -4.38
N CYS A 34 -6.54 -0.15 -3.94
CA CYS A 34 -5.69 -0.64 -2.85
C CYS A 34 -4.24 -0.84 -3.29
N ILE A 35 -4.06 -1.46 -4.45
CA ILE A 35 -2.74 -1.74 -5.01
C ILE A 35 -2.30 -0.49 -5.77
N LEU A 36 -2.97 -0.15 -6.88
CA LEU A 36 -2.51 0.92 -7.79
C LEU A 36 -2.69 2.33 -7.22
N GLY A 37 -3.47 2.53 -6.15
CA GLY A 37 -3.80 3.87 -5.66
C GLY A 37 -4.70 4.65 -6.64
N LEU A 38 -5.35 3.95 -7.58
CA LEU A 38 -6.18 4.53 -8.62
C LEU A 38 -7.63 4.59 -8.16
N PHE A 39 -8.11 5.78 -7.87
CA PHE A 39 -9.50 6.06 -7.53
C PHE A 39 -9.82 7.54 -7.79
N PRO A 40 -11.10 7.94 -7.91
CA PRO A 40 -11.46 9.34 -8.15
C PRO A 40 -10.93 10.29 -7.07
N ARG A 41 -10.16 11.31 -7.48
CA ARG A 41 -9.56 12.31 -6.58
C ARG A 41 -10.15 13.69 -6.82
N SER A 42 -10.67 14.30 -5.76
CA SER A 42 -10.98 15.72 -5.78
C SER A 42 -9.70 16.52 -5.52
N LYS A 43 -9.38 17.46 -6.43
CA LYS A 43 -8.24 18.38 -6.27
C LYS A 43 -8.40 19.34 -5.08
N ARG A 44 -9.62 19.46 -4.52
CA ARG A 44 -9.96 20.38 -3.43
C ARG A 44 -9.33 20.03 -2.09
N HIS A 45 -8.91 18.77 -1.88
CA HIS A 45 -8.39 18.29 -0.60
C HIS A 45 -6.98 17.69 -0.73
N ARG A 46 -5.99 18.53 -1.07
CA ARG A 46 -4.60 18.09 -1.27
C ARG A 46 -4.00 17.35 -0.07
N ALA A 47 -4.21 17.84 1.15
CA ALA A 47 -3.71 17.19 2.37
C ALA A 47 -4.34 15.80 2.59
N ALA A 48 -5.65 15.66 2.38
CA ALA A 48 -6.32 14.38 2.50
C ALA A 48 -5.87 13.39 1.43
N VAL A 49 -5.73 13.84 0.17
CA VAL A 49 -5.19 13.01 -0.93
C VAL A 49 -3.78 12.52 -0.58
N HIS A 50 -2.94 13.42 -0.07
CA HIS A 50 -1.57 13.10 0.32
C HIS A 50 -1.51 12.08 1.46
N PHE A 51 -2.31 12.29 2.51
CA PHE A 51 -2.43 11.35 3.61
C PHE A 51 -2.90 9.96 3.16
N THR A 52 -3.90 9.90 2.26
CA THR A 52 -4.34 8.64 1.65
C THR A 52 -3.22 7.96 0.88
N ASP A 53 -2.45 8.70 0.07
CA ASP A 53 -1.33 8.15 -0.70
C ASP A 53 -0.27 7.53 0.21
N LEU A 54 0.11 8.22 1.29
CA LEU A 54 1.04 7.68 2.28
C LEU A 54 0.50 6.40 2.92
N GLY A 55 -0.76 6.40 3.33
CA GLY A 55 -1.41 5.23 3.92
C GLY A 55 -1.36 4.01 3.01
N LEU A 56 -1.67 4.19 1.73
CA LEU A 56 -1.63 3.13 0.72
C LEU A 56 -0.19 2.65 0.44
N ILE A 57 0.78 3.57 0.37
CA ILE A 57 2.21 3.23 0.18
C ILE A 57 2.73 2.39 1.35
N VAL A 58 2.44 2.80 2.59
CA VAL A 58 2.85 2.07 3.79
C VAL A 58 2.20 0.69 3.81
N ALA A 59 0.90 0.60 3.50
CA ALA A 59 0.19 -0.67 3.44
C ALA A 59 0.84 -1.64 2.44
N LYS A 60 1.13 -1.17 1.22
CA LYS A 60 1.84 -1.97 0.20
C LYS A 60 3.19 -2.46 0.67
N ARG A 61 3.99 -1.58 1.27
CA ARG A 61 5.33 -1.94 1.78
C ARG A 61 5.27 -3.03 2.84
N LEU A 62 4.26 -3.04 3.68
CA LEU A 62 4.10 -4.08 4.70
C LEU A 62 3.67 -5.41 4.08
N VAL A 63 2.78 -5.37 3.09
CA VAL A 63 2.40 -6.56 2.31
C VAL A 63 3.60 -7.13 1.56
N THR A 64 4.38 -6.30 0.87
CA THR A 64 5.58 -6.76 0.14
C THR A 64 6.63 -7.34 1.07
N ARG A 65 6.84 -6.75 2.25
CA ARG A 65 7.79 -7.26 3.26
C ARG A 65 7.44 -8.68 3.75
N ARG A 66 6.17 -9.07 3.69
CA ARG A 66 5.69 -10.41 4.09
C ARG A 66 5.09 -11.21 2.93
N TRP A 67 5.49 -10.94 1.69
CA TRP A 67 4.90 -11.60 0.53
C TRP A 67 4.97 -13.14 0.51
N LYS A 68 5.97 -13.73 1.17
CA LYS A 68 6.11 -15.20 1.31
C LYS A 68 5.22 -15.79 2.42
N SER A 69 4.54 -14.96 3.20
CA SER A 69 3.66 -15.37 4.28
C SER A 69 2.20 -15.15 3.86
N PRO A 70 1.30 -16.11 4.12
CA PRO A 70 -0.13 -15.92 3.87
C PRO A 70 -0.74 -14.85 4.78
N ASP A 71 -0.07 -14.53 5.88
CA ASP A 71 -0.56 -13.62 6.91
C ASP A 71 0.11 -12.24 6.80
N PRO A 72 -0.66 -11.18 6.47
CA PRO A 72 -0.15 -9.82 6.47
C PRO A 72 0.22 -9.39 7.90
N LEU A 73 1.04 -8.35 7.99
CA LEU A 73 1.32 -7.73 9.28
C LEU A 73 0.03 -7.14 9.89
N PRO A 74 -0.09 -7.12 11.23
CA PRO A 74 -1.25 -6.53 11.89
C PRO A 74 -1.45 -5.07 11.51
N VAL A 75 -2.71 -4.61 11.43
CA VAL A 75 -3.05 -3.24 11.04
C VAL A 75 -2.48 -2.18 12.00
N GLN A 76 -2.21 -2.54 13.24
CA GLN A 76 -1.53 -1.70 14.22
C GLN A 76 -0.10 -1.35 13.78
N VAL A 77 0.58 -2.29 13.10
CA VAL A 77 1.90 -2.04 12.51
C VAL A 77 1.80 -1.05 11.35
N TRP A 78 0.73 -1.15 10.55
CA TRP A 78 0.43 -0.17 9.51
C TRP A 78 0.17 1.23 10.07
N SER A 79 -0.73 1.35 11.04
CA SER A 79 -1.08 2.63 11.67
C SER A 79 0.16 3.30 12.28
N ARG A 80 0.98 2.57 13.06
CA ARG A 80 2.23 3.11 13.62
C ARG A 80 3.22 3.54 12.54
N SER A 81 3.36 2.75 11.47
CA SER A 81 4.27 3.09 10.36
C SER A 81 3.80 4.34 9.60
N LEU A 82 2.49 4.50 9.46
CA LEU A 82 1.88 5.68 8.85
C LEU A 82 2.07 6.93 9.72
N GLU A 83 1.87 6.83 11.03
CA GLU A 83 2.10 7.93 11.97
C GLU A 83 3.55 8.41 11.94
N VAL A 84 4.52 7.48 11.97
CA VAL A 84 5.94 7.82 11.88
C VAL A 84 6.25 8.53 10.56
N LEU A 85 5.73 8.03 9.43
CA LEU A 85 6.00 8.61 8.11
C LEU A 85 5.32 9.98 7.94
N ALA A 86 4.05 10.10 8.35
CA ALA A 86 3.32 11.36 8.31
C ALA A 86 3.95 12.42 9.22
N GLY A 87 4.43 12.02 10.40
CA GLY A 87 5.19 12.89 11.30
C GLY A 87 6.52 13.35 10.71
N ALA A 88 7.27 12.43 10.08
CA ALA A 88 8.52 12.74 9.39
C ALA A 88 8.30 13.68 8.20
N GLU A 89 7.28 13.46 7.38
CA GLU A 89 6.95 14.36 6.27
C GLU A 89 6.40 15.71 6.75
N GLY A 90 5.61 15.74 7.82
CA GLY A 90 5.19 17.00 8.45
C GLY A 90 6.39 17.80 8.99
N ALA A 91 7.41 17.13 9.52
CA ALA A 91 8.66 17.75 9.92
C ALA A 91 9.53 18.20 8.72
N ALA A 92 9.54 17.43 7.62
CA ALA A 92 10.27 17.74 6.38
C ALA A 92 9.61 18.84 5.54
N LEU A 93 8.28 18.96 5.57
CA LEU A 93 7.51 20.07 4.98
C LEU A 93 7.89 21.40 5.62
N ARG A 94 8.31 21.40 6.90
CA ARG A 94 8.91 22.58 7.55
C ARG A 94 10.35 22.85 7.10
N ARG A 95 10.97 21.96 6.32
CA ARG A 95 12.39 21.99 5.91
C ARG A 95 12.64 21.92 4.39
N GLU A 96 11.61 21.99 3.53
CA GLU A 96 11.75 22.01 2.05
C GLU A 96 12.39 20.76 1.36
N GLU A 97 12.42 19.57 2.01
CA GLU A 97 13.10 18.37 1.44
C GLU A 97 12.16 17.25 0.90
N VAL A 98 10.90 17.57 0.58
CA VAL A 98 9.82 16.56 0.46
C VAL A 98 9.82 15.78 -0.86
N LEU A 99 10.38 16.32 -1.94
CA LEU A 99 10.31 15.69 -3.26
C LEU A 99 11.11 14.38 -3.34
N GLY A 100 12.20 14.26 -2.58
CA GLY A 100 13.07 13.08 -2.60
C GLY A 100 12.44 11.84 -1.97
N LEU A 101 11.77 11.98 -0.82
CA LEU A 101 11.16 10.86 -0.10
C LEU A 101 10.01 10.23 -0.90
N ARG A 102 9.16 11.05 -1.50
CA ARG A 102 8.05 10.56 -2.34
C ARG A 102 8.54 9.77 -3.55
N GLN A 103 9.58 10.26 -4.22
CA GLN A 103 10.18 9.58 -5.37
C GLN A 103 10.80 8.22 -4.95
N LEU A 104 11.51 8.19 -3.81
CA LEU A 104 12.13 6.99 -3.28
C LEU A 104 11.10 5.95 -2.79
N LEU A 105 10.01 6.42 -2.18
CA LEU A 105 8.90 5.59 -1.70
C LEU A 105 8.15 4.91 -2.86
N LEU A 106 7.97 5.63 -3.96
CA LEU A 106 7.30 5.13 -5.16
C LEU A 106 8.21 4.20 -5.97
N SER A 107 9.50 4.49 -6.14
CA SER A 107 10.39 3.62 -6.94
C SER A 107 10.69 2.28 -6.27
N THR A 108 11.06 2.29 -4.98
CA THR A 108 11.51 1.06 -4.29
C THR A 108 10.38 0.08 -3.93
N GLY A 109 9.17 0.57 -3.69
CA GLY A 109 8.06 -0.30 -3.28
C GLY A 109 7.36 -1.00 -4.45
N TRP A 110 7.35 -0.37 -5.62
CA TRP A 110 6.59 -0.81 -6.78
C TRP A 110 7.35 -1.77 -7.67
N GLU A 111 8.61 -1.48 -7.99
CA GLU A 111 9.44 -2.38 -8.78
C GLU A 111 9.61 -3.72 -8.07
N GLU A 112 9.85 -3.70 -6.75
CA GLU A 112 9.99 -4.92 -5.98
C GLU A 112 8.68 -5.70 -5.81
N LEU A 113 7.53 -5.01 -5.70
CA LEU A 113 6.23 -5.68 -5.74
C LEU A 113 5.98 -6.33 -7.11
N MET A 114 6.28 -5.62 -8.21
CA MET A 114 6.05 -6.11 -9.57
C MET A 114 6.98 -7.28 -9.92
N ILE A 115 8.26 -7.22 -9.53
CA ILE A 115 9.21 -8.34 -9.68
C ILE A 115 8.69 -9.57 -8.93
N ARG A 116 8.29 -9.41 -7.66
CA ARG A 116 7.75 -10.52 -6.86
C ARG A 116 6.41 -11.04 -7.38
N LEU A 117 5.61 -10.19 -8.03
CA LEU A 117 4.36 -10.60 -8.69
C LEU A 117 4.62 -11.36 -10.01
N GLN A 118 5.68 -11.01 -10.74
CA GLN A 118 6.11 -11.72 -11.95
C GLN A 118 6.70 -13.10 -11.63
N ASP A 119 7.49 -13.21 -10.55
CA ASP A 119 8.00 -14.50 -10.04
C ASP A 119 6.86 -15.47 -9.67
N MET A 120 5.70 -14.97 -9.22
CA MET A 120 4.52 -15.79 -8.93
C MET A 120 3.75 -16.25 -10.18
N GLY A 121 4.09 -15.75 -11.37
CA GLY A 121 3.48 -16.16 -12.65
C GLY A 121 4.20 -17.31 -13.35
N GLY A 122 5.31 -17.79 -12.80
CA GLY A 122 6.12 -18.87 -13.35
C GLY A 122 6.09 -20.12 -12.49
N ASP A 123 5.09 -20.97 -12.69
CA ASP A 123 5.24 -22.43 -12.59
C ASP A 123 4.02 -23.08 -13.29
N PRO A 124 4.13 -23.49 -14.56
CA PRO A 124 3.36 -24.63 -15.02
C PRO A 124 3.99 -25.88 -14.40
N GLU A 125 3.18 -26.64 -13.69
CA GLU A 125 3.49 -28.00 -13.26
C GLU A 125 4.16 -28.79 -14.40
N GLU A 126 5.41 -29.20 -14.21
CA GLU A 126 5.91 -30.46 -14.74
C GLU A 126 6.31 -31.36 -13.57
N GLY A 127 5.28 -31.80 -12.85
CA GLY A 127 5.31 -33.05 -12.11
C GLY A 127 4.86 -34.17 -13.05
N GLY A 128 5.83 -34.91 -13.59
CA GLY A 128 5.63 -36.18 -14.27
C GLY A 128 6.79 -37.11 -13.93
N LEU A 129 6.66 -37.79 -12.78
CA LEU A 129 7.48 -38.94 -12.37
C LEU A 129 7.10 -40.17 -13.21
N ASP A 130 8.13 -40.92 -13.60
CA ASP A 130 8.18 -42.32 -14.08
C ASP A 130 7.45 -42.72 -15.39
#